data_AF-A0A3B9ILK3-F1
#
_entry.id   AF-A0A3B9ILK3-F1
#
_cell.length_a   1.000
_cell.length_b   1.000
_cell.length_c   1.000
_cell.angle_alpha   90.00
_cell.angle_beta   90.00
_cell.angle_gamma   90.00
#
_symmetry.space_group_name_H-M   'P 1'
#
loop_
_entity.id
_entity.type
_entity.pdbx_description
1 polymer ?
#
loop_
_entity_poly.entity_id
_entity_poly.type
_entity_poly.pdbx_seq_one_letter_code
_entity_poly.pdbx_strand_id
1 'polypeptide(L)'
;PVAKRLYAAAGLPVAEDRVMHIDEIGREHPMAVPYVLKPAQEGSSVGVRIVRDESETPLGNRSWTHGPVVLVERYIPGRELTVGVMGGRALGLTEIRPVQNFYDYEAKYTDGRAVHLVPAPVPEELAVRAKEIAEAAHRALGCRGVSRADLRWDDTRPGTEGLILLEVNTQPGMTPLSLVPEQAAAAGIAFGPLVRWMVEHAACDA
;
A
#
# COMPACT_ATOMS: atom_id res chain seq x y z
N PRO A 1 -8.11 -10.89 3.01
CA PRO A 1 -7.49 -11.52 1.80
C PRO A 1 -6.36 -12.49 2.18
N VAL A 2 -5.88 -13.36 1.26
CA VAL A 2 -4.80 -14.33 1.57
C VAL A 2 -3.52 -13.62 2.03
N ALA A 3 -3.09 -12.58 1.31
CA ALA A 3 -1.90 -11.80 1.67
C ALA A 3 -1.93 -11.26 3.11
N LYS A 4 -3.05 -10.65 3.54
CA LYS A 4 -3.20 -10.15 4.92
C LYS A 4 -3.12 -11.25 5.98
N ARG A 5 -3.65 -12.45 5.71
CA ARG A 5 -3.52 -13.60 6.61
C ARG A 5 -2.06 -14.04 6.75
N LEU A 6 -1.29 -14.01 5.65
CA LEU A 6 0.15 -14.30 5.68
C LEU A 6 0.93 -13.21 6.42
N TYR A 7 0.60 -11.92 6.23
CA TYR A 7 1.20 -10.82 6.99
C TYR A 7 0.97 -10.95 8.50
N ALA A 8 -0.29 -11.21 8.91
CA ALA A 8 -0.65 -11.40 10.31
C ALA A 8 0.04 -12.64 10.92
N ALA A 9 0.11 -13.75 10.19
CA ALA A 9 0.84 -14.95 10.60
C ALA A 9 2.36 -14.72 10.73
N ALA A 10 2.91 -13.79 9.94
CA ALA A 10 4.30 -13.34 10.04
C ALA A 10 4.52 -12.24 11.12
N GLY A 11 3.51 -11.91 11.92
CA GLY A 11 3.61 -10.90 12.98
C GLY A 11 3.71 -9.45 12.49
N LEU A 12 3.28 -9.18 11.25
CA LEU A 12 3.33 -7.84 10.65
C LEU A 12 2.10 -7.01 11.01
N PRO A 13 2.26 -5.69 11.24
CA PRO A 13 1.15 -4.83 11.62
C PRO A 13 0.22 -4.63 10.41
N VAL A 14 -1.02 -5.11 10.53
CA VAL A 14 -2.07 -4.97 9.52
C VAL A 14 -3.32 -4.36 10.14
N ALA A 15 -4.05 -3.55 9.37
CA ALA A 15 -5.38 -3.09 9.77
C ALA A 15 -6.33 -4.27 9.97
N GLU A 16 -7.21 -4.19 10.98
CA GLU A 16 -8.38 -5.07 11.12
C GLU A 16 -9.15 -5.10 9.78
N ASP A 17 -9.42 -6.31 9.27
CA ASP A 17 -10.13 -6.51 8.02
C ASP A 17 -11.25 -7.55 8.08
N ARG A 18 -12.23 -7.38 7.20
CA ARG A 18 -13.28 -8.35 6.88
C ARG A 18 -13.32 -8.56 5.38
N VAL A 19 -13.39 -9.81 4.96
CA VAL A 19 -13.68 -10.18 3.55
C VAL A 19 -15.15 -10.57 3.50
N MET A 20 -15.92 -9.88 2.66
CA MET A 20 -17.38 -10.03 2.57
C MET A 20 -17.81 -10.14 1.11
N HIS A 21 -18.95 -10.77 0.86
CA HIS A 21 -19.65 -10.67 -0.42
C HIS A 21 -20.31 -9.29 -0.53
N ILE A 22 -20.41 -8.73 -1.73
CA ILE A 22 -21.02 -7.41 -1.94
C ILE A 22 -22.49 -7.38 -1.49
N ASP A 23 -23.22 -8.47 -1.67
CA ASP A 23 -24.62 -8.58 -1.24
C ASP A 23 -24.80 -8.58 0.29
N GLU A 24 -23.73 -8.82 1.06
CA GLU A 24 -23.72 -8.68 2.53
C GLU A 24 -23.48 -7.23 2.97
N ILE A 25 -23.05 -6.33 2.07
CA ILE A 25 -22.87 -4.90 2.34
C ILE A 25 -24.21 -4.17 2.20
N GLY A 26 -25.01 -4.24 3.27
CA GLY A 26 -26.29 -3.56 3.38
C GLY A 26 -26.17 -2.07 3.75
N ARG A 27 -27.18 -1.57 4.48
CA ARG A 27 -27.16 -0.21 5.07
C ARG A 27 -26.38 -0.13 6.38
N GLU A 28 -26.29 -1.24 7.11
CA GLU A 28 -25.58 -1.32 8.38
C GLU A 28 -24.07 -1.32 8.17
N HIS A 29 -23.33 -0.70 9.08
CA HIS A 29 -21.88 -0.62 8.97
C HIS A 29 -21.22 -1.99 9.27
N PRO A 30 -20.41 -2.56 8.35
CA PRO A 30 -19.74 -3.85 8.56
C PRO A 30 -18.65 -3.80 9.66
N MET A 31 -18.18 -2.61 10.05
CA MET A 31 -17.33 -2.36 11.21
C MET A 31 -17.46 -0.89 11.66
N ALA A 32 -16.95 -0.55 12.84
CA ALA A 32 -16.99 0.82 13.35
C ALA A 32 -16.23 1.82 12.45
N VAL A 33 -16.79 3.00 12.26
CA VAL A 33 -16.19 4.05 11.41
C VAL A 33 -14.96 4.71 12.06
N PRO A 34 -14.04 5.31 11.27
CA PRO A 34 -13.94 5.22 9.82
C PRO A 34 -13.34 3.89 9.31
N TYR A 35 -13.81 3.43 8.16
CA TYR A 35 -13.29 2.26 7.46
C TYR A 35 -13.17 2.51 5.95
N VAL A 36 -12.55 1.55 5.25
CA VAL A 36 -12.30 1.58 3.81
C VAL A 36 -12.89 0.34 3.18
N LEU A 37 -13.72 0.50 2.16
CA LEU A 37 -14.11 -0.55 1.23
C LEU A 37 -13.13 -0.55 0.06
N LYS A 38 -12.56 -1.72 -0.25
CA LYS A 38 -11.63 -1.93 -1.37
C LYS A 38 -12.07 -3.15 -2.18
N PRO A 39 -11.98 -3.14 -3.52
CA PRO A 39 -12.14 -4.37 -4.28
C PRO A 39 -11.03 -5.35 -3.98
N ALA A 40 -11.33 -6.64 -3.95
CA ALA A 40 -10.35 -7.66 -3.58
C ALA A 40 -9.30 -7.98 -4.67
N GLN A 41 -9.47 -7.48 -5.90
CA GLN A 41 -8.64 -7.81 -7.07
C GLN A 41 -8.23 -6.58 -7.91
N GLU A 42 -8.50 -5.35 -7.45
CA GLU A 42 -8.17 -4.13 -8.19
C GLU A 42 -6.89 -3.46 -7.69
N GLY A 43 -6.13 -2.86 -8.61
CA GLY A 43 -4.95 -2.05 -8.32
C GLY A 43 -5.24 -0.55 -8.35
N SER A 44 -4.19 0.27 -8.18
CA SER A 44 -4.26 1.75 -8.28
C SER A 44 -5.38 2.38 -7.43
N SER A 45 -5.75 1.72 -6.32
CA SER A 45 -6.93 1.99 -5.49
C SER A 45 -8.23 2.30 -6.25
N VAL A 46 -8.43 1.68 -7.43
CA VAL A 46 -9.70 1.71 -8.16
C VAL A 46 -10.82 1.12 -7.28
N GLY A 47 -12.01 1.71 -7.32
CA GLY A 47 -13.15 1.28 -6.50
C GLY A 47 -13.03 1.53 -4.98
N VAL A 48 -11.92 2.12 -4.51
CA VAL A 48 -11.72 2.37 -3.07
C VAL A 48 -12.64 3.48 -2.57
N ARG A 49 -13.43 3.18 -1.53
CA ARG A 49 -14.31 4.13 -0.83
C ARG A 49 -13.93 4.18 0.65
N ILE A 50 -13.71 5.39 1.16
CA ILE A 50 -13.58 5.64 2.60
C ILE A 50 -14.97 6.03 3.12
N VAL A 51 -15.40 5.41 4.22
CA VAL A 51 -16.61 5.76 4.97
C VAL A 51 -16.13 6.40 6.27
N ARG A 52 -16.46 7.68 6.49
CA ARG A 52 -15.84 8.50 7.54
C ARG A 52 -16.64 8.54 8.84
N ASP A 53 -17.97 8.51 8.74
CA ASP A 53 -18.89 8.69 9.85
C ASP A 53 -20.13 7.79 9.74
N GLU A 54 -20.90 7.69 10.83
CA GLU A 54 -22.10 6.84 10.96
C GLU A 54 -23.32 7.35 10.16
N SER A 55 -23.23 8.50 9.47
CA SER A 55 -24.29 9.01 8.59
C SER A 55 -24.07 8.64 7.12
N GLU A 56 -22.84 8.28 6.73
CA GLU A 56 -22.53 7.73 5.42
C GLU A 56 -23.00 6.28 5.29
N THR A 57 -23.81 5.95 4.27
CA THR A 57 -24.08 4.53 3.97
C THR A 57 -22.82 3.84 3.42
N PRO A 58 -22.61 2.52 3.67
CA PRO A 58 -21.40 1.81 3.25
C PRO A 58 -21.05 2.00 1.77
N LEU A 59 -22.01 1.80 0.86
CA LEU A 59 -21.83 1.97 -0.59
C LEU A 59 -22.12 3.41 -1.08
N GLY A 60 -22.63 4.29 -0.23
CA GLY A 60 -23.05 5.64 -0.62
C GLY A 60 -24.18 5.60 -1.66
N ASN A 61 -24.01 6.37 -2.74
CA ASN A 61 -24.88 6.39 -3.92
C ASN A 61 -24.34 5.55 -5.10
N ARG A 62 -23.34 4.69 -4.87
CA ARG A 62 -22.60 3.99 -5.93
C ARG A 62 -23.09 2.57 -6.13
N SER A 63 -23.25 2.18 -7.40
CA SER A 63 -23.27 0.77 -7.77
C SER A 63 -21.86 0.21 -7.64
N TRP A 64 -21.73 -0.95 -7.01
CA TRP A 64 -20.48 -1.68 -6.96
C TRP A 64 -20.30 -2.53 -8.22
N THR A 65 -19.17 -2.38 -8.90
CA THR A 65 -18.89 -3.03 -10.20
C THR A 65 -17.62 -3.86 -10.20
N HIS A 66 -16.89 -3.95 -9.09
CA HIS A 66 -15.55 -4.54 -9.00
C HIS A 66 -15.55 -6.01 -8.54
N GLY A 67 -16.48 -6.80 -9.08
CA GLY A 67 -16.66 -8.21 -8.73
C GLY A 67 -17.35 -8.47 -7.38
N PRO A 68 -17.59 -9.73 -7.00
CA PRO A 68 -18.44 -10.08 -5.86
C PRO A 68 -17.81 -9.89 -4.48
N VAL A 69 -16.48 -9.70 -4.37
CA VAL A 69 -15.77 -9.72 -3.09
C VAL A 69 -15.27 -8.33 -2.71
N VAL A 70 -15.71 -7.87 -1.53
CA VAL A 70 -15.32 -6.61 -0.90
C VAL A 70 -14.35 -6.89 0.24
N LEU A 71 -13.29 -6.11 0.32
CA LEU A 71 -12.44 -6.01 1.49
C LEU A 71 -12.85 -4.76 2.28
N VAL A 72 -13.26 -4.95 3.54
CA VAL A 72 -13.52 -3.89 4.51
C VAL A 72 -12.31 -3.79 5.44
N GLU A 73 -11.70 -2.62 5.60
CA GLU A 73 -10.55 -2.43 6.50
C GLU A 73 -10.72 -1.20 7.40
N ARG A 74 -10.19 -1.26 8.63
CA ARG A 74 -10.08 -0.08 9.49
C ARG A 74 -9.28 1.02 8.77
N TYR A 75 -9.82 2.23 8.70
CA TYR A 75 -9.12 3.37 8.10
C TYR A 75 -7.94 3.80 8.97
N ILE A 76 -6.75 3.88 8.37
CA ILE A 76 -5.52 4.31 9.04
C ILE A 76 -5.22 5.78 8.66
N PRO A 77 -5.26 6.73 9.62
CA PRO A 77 -5.00 8.15 9.37
C PRO A 77 -3.50 8.42 9.13
N GLY A 78 -3.12 9.71 9.07
CA GLY A 78 -1.73 10.14 8.92
C GLY A 78 -1.17 10.01 7.50
N ARG A 79 0.11 9.60 7.41
CA ARG A 79 0.98 9.72 6.23
C ARG A 79 1.00 8.45 5.38
N GLU A 80 1.29 8.60 4.09
CA GLU A 80 1.44 7.48 3.14
C GLU A 80 2.93 7.23 2.86
N LEU A 81 3.33 5.97 3.03
CA LEU A 81 4.72 5.53 2.98
C LEU A 81 4.85 4.33 2.07
N THR A 82 5.96 4.22 1.35
CA THR A 82 6.18 3.11 0.41
C THR A 82 7.65 2.68 0.40
N VAL A 83 7.87 1.37 0.32
CA VAL A 83 9.19 0.73 0.35
C VAL A 83 9.32 -0.24 -0.83
N GLY A 84 10.22 0.07 -1.76
CA GLY A 84 10.70 -0.88 -2.75
C GLY A 84 11.62 -1.91 -2.10
N VAL A 85 11.45 -3.18 -2.47
CA VAL A 85 12.29 -4.31 -2.03
C VAL A 85 12.87 -4.98 -3.27
N MET A 86 14.18 -5.21 -3.28
CA MET A 86 14.95 -5.84 -4.37
C MET A 86 15.73 -7.01 -3.78
N GLY A 87 15.45 -8.23 -4.22
CA GLY A 87 16.11 -9.46 -3.73
C GLY A 87 15.94 -9.67 -2.22
N GLY A 88 14.78 -9.30 -1.67
CA GLY A 88 14.50 -9.37 -0.23
C GLY A 88 15.13 -8.27 0.64
N ARG A 89 15.79 -7.26 0.05
CA ARG A 89 16.35 -6.09 0.75
C ARG A 89 15.64 -4.79 0.37
N ALA A 90 15.35 -3.92 1.32
CA ALA A 90 14.72 -2.64 1.06
C ALA A 90 15.67 -1.65 0.34
N LEU A 91 15.17 -0.98 -0.70
CA LEU A 91 15.88 0.04 -1.46
C LEU A 91 15.85 1.40 -0.74
N GLY A 92 14.67 1.82 -0.30
CA GLY A 92 14.46 3.12 0.32
C GLY A 92 13.13 3.19 1.06
N LEU A 93 12.83 4.37 1.60
CA LEU A 93 11.50 4.73 2.08
C LEU A 93 11.14 6.05 1.40
N THR A 94 10.02 6.07 0.68
CA THR A 94 9.45 7.29 0.09
C THR A 94 8.19 7.64 0.86
N GLU A 95 8.01 8.92 1.17
CA GLU A 95 6.71 9.46 1.58
C GLU A 95 5.99 10.02 0.35
N ILE A 96 4.71 9.68 0.19
CA ILE A 96 3.86 10.21 -0.87
C ILE A 96 2.95 11.28 -0.24
N ARG A 97 3.12 12.53 -0.64
CA ARG A 97 2.27 13.65 -0.20
C ARG A 97 1.36 14.12 -1.33
N PRO A 98 0.03 14.21 -1.14
CA PRO A 98 -0.85 14.84 -2.12
C PRO A 98 -0.51 16.34 -2.25
N VAL A 99 -0.53 16.87 -3.47
CA VAL A 99 -0.15 18.27 -3.78
C VAL A 99 -1.20 19.28 -3.30
N GLN A 100 -2.46 18.88 -3.12
CA GLN A 100 -3.53 19.73 -2.58
C GLN A 100 -4.52 18.94 -1.70
N ASN A 101 -5.25 19.67 -0.84
CA ASN A 101 -6.28 19.13 0.05
C ASN A 101 -7.41 18.45 -0.71
N PHE A 102 -7.98 17.41 -0.08
CA PHE A 102 -9.13 16.62 -0.54
C PHE A 102 -10.33 17.48 -1.01
N TYR A 103 -10.45 17.72 -2.33
CA TYR A 103 -11.70 18.03 -3.05
C TYR A 103 -11.50 17.88 -4.56
N ASP A 104 -11.34 16.65 -5.06
CA ASP A 104 -12.13 16.17 -6.22
C ASP A 104 -12.00 14.65 -6.43
N TYR A 105 -13.01 14.03 -7.03
CA TYR A 105 -13.05 12.58 -7.32
C TYR A 105 -12.25 12.19 -8.58
N GLU A 106 -11.77 13.19 -9.33
CA GLU A 106 -11.02 13.14 -10.61
C GLU A 106 -9.67 12.37 -10.66
N ALA A 107 -8.98 12.26 -9.54
CA ALA A 107 -7.52 12.41 -9.55
C ALA A 107 -6.71 11.09 -9.61
N LYS A 108 -6.67 10.38 -10.76
CA LYS A 108 -5.88 9.12 -10.85
C LYS A 108 -4.91 8.84 -11.99
N TYR A 109 -4.93 9.59 -13.09
CA TYR A 109 -3.92 9.41 -14.17
C TYR A 109 -3.46 10.74 -14.80
N THR A 110 -3.44 11.83 -14.01
CA THR A 110 -2.89 13.13 -14.43
C THR A 110 -1.57 13.41 -13.72
N ASP A 111 -0.53 13.75 -14.47
CA ASP A 111 0.77 14.17 -13.93
C ASP A 111 0.65 15.31 -12.90
N GLY A 112 1.55 15.31 -11.92
CA GLY A 112 1.80 16.46 -11.04
C GLY A 112 0.93 16.60 -9.77
N ARG A 113 0.22 15.55 -9.31
CA ARG A 113 -0.65 15.63 -8.11
C ARG A 113 -0.12 14.98 -6.81
N ALA A 114 1.06 14.36 -6.82
CA ALA A 114 1.73 13.91 -5.60
C ALA A 114 3.22 14.31 -5.61
N VAL A 115 3.75 14.68 -4.46
CA VAL A 115 5.19 14.88 -4.21
C VAL A 115 5.73 13.62 -3.55
N HIS A 116 6.73 13.01 -4.18
CA HIS A 116 7.52 11.95 -3.58
C HIS A 116 8.68 12.57 -2.80
N LEU A 117 8.88 12.14 -1.56
CA LEU A 117 10.02 12.53 -0.75
C LEU A 117 10.87 11.30 -0.46
N VAL A 118 12.03 11.23 -1.10
CA VAL A 118 13.00 10.14 -1.00
C VAL A 118 14.39 10.71 -0.62
N PRO A 119 14.98 10.30 0.52
CA PRO A 119 14.36 9.53 1.61
C PRO A 119 13.20 10.31 2.27
N ALA A 120 12.23 9.57 2.80
CA ALA A 120 11.12 10.13 3.55
C ALA A 120 11.61 10.90 4.80
N PRO A 121 11.12 12.13 5.05
CA PRO A 121 11.49 12.92 6.23
C PRO A 121 10.73 12.41 7.47
N VAL A 122 11.24 11.33 8.05
CA VAL A 122 10.68 10.60 9.20
C VAL A 122 11.80 10.28 10.21
N PRO A 123 11.48 9.92 11.47
CA PRO A 123 12.49 9.44 12.42
C PRO A 123 13.25 8.21 11.90
N GLU A 124 14.55 8.12 12.18
CA GLU A 124 15.43 7.01 11.77
C GLU A 124 14.85 5.64 12.15
N GLU A 125 14.36 5.49 13.39
CA GLU A 125 13.71 4.27 13.89
C GLU A 125 12.48 3.85 13.07
N LEU A 126 11.72 4.83 12.57
CA LEU A 126 10.54 4.59 11.73
C LEU A 126 10.95 4.20 10.32
N ALA A 127 12.01 4.82 9.78
CA ALA A 127 12.57 4.46 8.48
C ALA A 127 13.12 3.02 8.48
N VAL A 128 13.83 2.63 9.55
CA VAL A 128 14.29 1.26 9.76
C VAL A 128 13.10 0.31 9.86
N ARG A 129 12.13 0.61 10.74
CA ARG A 129 11.00 -0.29 10.97
C ARG A 129 10.10 -0.50 9.75
N ALA A 130 9.85 0.56 8.96
CA ALA A 130 9.09 0.44 7.71
C ALA A 130 9.80 -0.47 6.69
N LYS A 131 11.14 -0.40 6.61
CA LYS A 131 11.95 -1.29 5.76
C LYS A 131 11.89 -2.75 6.24
N GLU A 132 12.03 -3.00 7.54
CA GLU A 132 11.89 -4.34 8.11
C GLU A 132 10.53 -4.97 7.79
N ILE A 133 9.44 -4.21 7.95
CA ILE A 133 8.07 -4.66 7.63
C ILE A 133 7.96 -5.03 6.15
N ALA A 134 8.49 -4.21 5.25
CA ALA A 134 8.45 -4.46 3.82
C ALA A 134 9.25 -5.71 3.40
N GLU A 135 10.47 -5.87 3.91
CA GLU A 135 11.28 -7.06 3.64
C GLU A 135 10.64 -8.34 4.21
N ALA A 136 10.06 -8.25 5.42
CA ALA A 136 9.35 -9.37 6.01
C ALA A 136 8.06 -9.71 5.26
N ALA A 137 7.33 -8.73 4.73
CA ALA A 137 6.16 -8.94 3.87
C ALA A 137 6.54 -9.61 2.54
N HIS A 138 7.63 -9.16 1.91
CA HIS A 138 8.19 -9.79 0.71
C HIS A 138 8.53 -11.27 0.96
N ARG A 139 9.19 -11.59 2.08
CA ARG A 139 9.48 -12.98 2.48
C ARG A 139 8.23 -13.79 2.80
N ALA A 140 7.26 -13.21 3.51
CA ALA A 140 6.02 -13.90 3.92
C ALA A 140 5.12 -14.30 2.73
N LEU A 141 5.20 -13.57 1.61
CA LEU A 141 4.52 -13.90 0.36
C LEU A 141 5.33 -14.81 -0.57
N GLY A 142 6.58 -15.16 -0.22
CA GLY A 142 7.48 -15.87 -1.13
C GLY A 142 7.87 -15.06 -2.37
N CYS A 143 7.84 -13.72 -2.28
CA CYS A 143 8.21 -12.86 -3.40
C CYS A 143 9.67 -13.09 -3.85
N ARG A 144 9.91 -12.86 -5.13
CA ARG A 144 11.24 -12.85 -5.77
C ARG A 144 11.40 -11.56 -6.56
N GLY A 145 12.63 -11.26 -6.98
CA GLY A 145 12.91 -10.08 -7.81
C GLY A 145 12.62 -8.78 -7.06
N VAL A 146 11.63 -8.03 -7.52
CA VAL A 146 11.29 -6.70 -7.01
C VAL A 146 9.82 -6.62 -6.60
N SER A 147 9.54 -6.00 -5.45
CA SER A 147 8.18 -5.65 -5.02
C SER A 147 8.14 -4.26 -4.39
N ARG A 148 6.95 -3.70 -4.21
CA ARG A 148 6.72 -2.46 -3.45
C ARG A 148 5.70 -2.70 -2.34
N ALA A 149 6.10 -2.51 -1.08
CA ALA A 149 5.20 -2.54 0.06
C ALA A 149 4.66 -1.14 0.33
N ASP A 150 3.35 -1.01 0.47
CA ASP A 150 2.69 0.27 0.75
C ASP A 150 2.11 0.26 2.17
N LEU A 151 2.41 1.32 2.92
CA LEU A 151 2.14 1.46 4.35
C LEU A 151 1.41 2.79 4.63
N ARG A 152 0.67 2.79 5.74
CA ARG A 152 0.17 4.01 6.37
C ARG A 152 0.86 4.20 7.70
N TRP A 153 1.08 5.46 8.07
CA TRP A 153 1.62 5.82 9.38
C TRP A 153 0.70 6.82 10.08
N ASP A 154 0.02 6.37 11.13
CA ASP A 154 -0.63 7.26 12.09
C ASP A 154 0.44 7.95 12.96
N ASP A 155 0.84 9.16 12.55
CA ASP A 155 1.88 9.98 13.19
C ASP A 155 1.43 10.66 14.49
N THR A 156 0.19 10.39 14.93
CA THR A 156 -0.27 10.71 16.29
C THR A 156 0.11 9.63 17.32
N ARG A 157 0.58 8.46 16.86
CA ARG A 157 1.05 7.35 17.71
C ARG A 157 2.53 7.48 18.04
N PRO A 158 2.98 7.03 19.23
CA PRO A 158 4.39 7.07 19.61
C PRO A 158 5.23 6.09 18.77
N GLY A 159 6.46 6.51 18.46
CA GLY A 159 7.46 5.69 17.77
C GLY A 159 6.94 5.06 16.48
N THR A 160 6.85 3.73 16.47
CA THR A 160 6.50 2.94 15.29
C THR A 160 5.12 2.27 15.36
N GLU A 161 4.36 2.47 16.45
CA GLU A 161 3.06 1.81 16.68
C GLU A 161 2.00 2.16 15.61
N GLY A 162 2.12 3.34 14.98
CA GLY A 162 1.22 3.79 13.93
C GLY A 162 1.49 3.20 12.54
N LEU A 163 2.58 2.43 12.35
CA LEU A 163 2.91 1.80 11.06
C LEU A 163 2.00 0.61 10.78
N ILE A 164 1.24 0.68 9.68
CA ILE A 164 0.35 -0.39 9.22
C ILE A 164 0.68 -0.72 7.76
N LEU A 165 0.98 -1.98 7.49
CA LEU A 165 1.11 -2.53 6.14
C LEU A 165 -0.27 -2.65 5.49
N LEU A 166 -0.44 -2.07 4.30
CA LEU A 166 -1.64 -2.22 3.50
C LEU A 166 -1.51 -3.40 2.54
N GLU A 167 -0.52 -3.35 1.65
CA GLU A 167 -0.38 -4.26 0.52
C GLU A 167 1.07 -4.39 0.05
N VAL A 168 1.32 -5.40 -0.78
CA VAL A 168 2.58 -5.59 -1.51
C VAL A 168 2.24 -5.76 -2.98
N ASN A 169 2.75 -4.84 -3.79
CA ASN A 169 2.65 -4.83 -5.23
C ASN A 169 3.85 -5.61 -5.81
N THR A 170 3.61 -6.79 -6.38
CA THR A 170 4.65 -7.67 -6.97
C THR A 170 5.06 -7.28 -8.38
N GLN A 171 4.31 -6.40 -9.04
CA GLN A 171 4.65 -5.79 -10.31
C GLN A 171 4.52 -4.26 -10.20
N PRO A 172 5.42 -3.59 -9.46
CA PRO A 172 5.38 -2.14 -9.32
C PRO A 172 5.67 -1.43 -10.65
N GLY A 173 5.26 -0.18 -10.76
CA GLY A 173 5.58 0.66 -11.91
C GLY A 173 7.09 0.78 -12.15
N MET A 174 7.49 0.82 -13.41
CA MET A 174 8.88 0.92 -13.86
C MET A 174 9.10 2.09 -14.85
N THR A 175 8.28 3.12 -14.76
CA THR A 175 8.49 4.39 -15.49
C THR A 175 9.52 5.28 -14.77
N PRO A 176 10.08 6.32 -15.42
CA PRO A 176 10.99 7.26 -14.75
C PRO A 176 10.42 7.98 -13.51
N LEU A 177 9.09 8.07 -13.40
CA LEU A 177 8.37 8.65 -12.25
C LEU A 177 7.87 7.60 -11.26
N SER A 178 8.26 6.33 -11.42
CA SER A 178 7.83 5.26 -10.54
C SER A 178 8.71 5.14 -9.29
N LEU A 179 8.07 4.85 -8.16
CA LEU A 179 8.64 4.85 -6.81
C LEU A 179 9.83 3.89 -6.63
N VAL A 180 9.84 2.74 -7.31
CA VAL A 180 10.93 1.76 -7.21
C VAL A 180 12.19 2.23 -7.96
N PRO A 181 12.13 2.63 -9.26
CA PRO A 181 13.22 3.33 -9.92
C PRO A 181 13.77 4.54 -9.15
N GLU A 182 12.89 5.33 -8.56
CA GLU A 182 13.25 6.51 -7.76
C GLU A 182 14.05 6.14 -6.49
N GLN A 183 13.60 5.15 -5.73
CA GLN A 183 14.34 4.64 -4.57
C GLN A 183 15.65 3.94 -4.95
N ALA A 184 15.66 3.20 -6.07
CA ALA A 184 16.87 2.58 -6.59
C ALA A 184 17.92 3.65 -6.94
N ALA A 185 17.52 4.73 -7.61
CA ALA A 185 18.41 5.84 -7.92
C ALA A 185 18.96 6.53 -6.65
N ALA A 186 18.11 6.74 -5.63
CA ALA A 186 18.54 7.27 -4.33
C ALA A 186 19.51 6.33 -3.59
N ALA A 187 19.43 5.02 -3.83
CA ALA A 187 20.37 3.99 -3.35
C ALA A 187 21.62 3.83 -4.27
N GLY A 188 21.80 4.68 -5.28
CA GLY A 188 22.94 4.63 -6.20
C GLY A 188 22.81 3.61 -7.35
N ILE A 189 21.64 2.99 -7.52
CA ILE A 189 21.36 2.00 -8.57
C ILE A 189 20.63 2.69 -9.73
N ALA A 190 21.35 2.91 -10.83
CA ALA A 190 20.73 3.48 -12.04
C ALA A 190 19.68 2.52 -12.67
N PHE A 191 18.73 3.07 -13.41
CA PHE A 191 17.60 2.34 -13.98
C PHE A 191 18.00 1.16 -14.87
N GLY A 192 19.02 1.33 -15.73
CA GLY A 192 19.53 0.25 -16.59
C GLY A 192 20.05 -0.96 -15.78
N PRO A 193 20.97 -0.75 -14.82
CA PRO A 193 21.36 -1.78 -13.84
C PRO A 193 20.20 -2.43 -13.07
N LEU A 194 19.20 -1.66 -12.62
CA LEU A 194 18.01 -2.21 -11.95
C LEU A 194 17.25 -3.19 -12.85
N VAL A 195 16.91 -2.76 -14.07
CA VAL A 195 16.18 -3.60 -15.05
C VAL A 195 17.02 -4.82 -15.45
N ARG A 196 18.33 -4.66 -15.65
CA ARG A 196 19.24 -5.78 -15.93
C ARG A 196 19.19 -6.81 -14.80
N TRP A 197 19.34 -6.38 -13.55
CA TRP A 197 19.31 -7.27 -12.40
C TRP A 197 17.99 -8.06 -12.33
N MET A 198 16.86 -7.39 -12.58
CA MET A 198 15.54 -8.03 -12.59
C MET A 198 15.43 -9.15 -13.64
N VAL A 199 16.02 -8.95 -14.83
CA VAL A 199 16.04 -9.96 -15.90
C VAL A 199 17.02 -11.10 -15.58
N GLU A 200 18.21 -10.78 -15.07
CA GLU A 200 19.24 -11.77 -14.69
C GLU A 200 18.81 -12.67 -13.52
N HIS A 201 17.91 -12.20 -12.65
CA HIS A 201 17.39 -12.93 -11.50
C HIS A 201 15.97 -13.48 -11.72
N ALA A 202 15.45 -13.43 -12.95
CA ALA A 202 14.19 -14.05 -13.31
C ALA A 202 14.36 -15.58 -13.44
N ALA A 203 13.61 -16.33 -12.65
CA ALA A 203 13.66 -17.80 -12.64
C ALA A 203 12.26 -18.41 -12.51
N CYS A 204 12.05 -19.51 -13.23
CA CYS A 204 10.92 -20.42 -13.00
C CYS A 204 11.10 -21.14 -11.67
N ASP A 205 9.98 -21.49 -11.02
CA ASP A 205 9.98 -22.46 -9.93
C ASP A 205 10.36 -23.85 -10.47
N ALA A 206 11.02 -24.64 -9.62
CA ALA A 206 11.51 -25.99 -9.92
C ALA A 206 10.55 -27.07 -9.39
#